data_AF-A0A2M8KCP7-F1
#
_entry.id   AF-A0A2M8KCP7-F1
#
_cell.length_a   1.000
_cell.length_b   1.000
_cell.length_c   1.000
_cell.angle_alpha   90.00
_cell.angle_beta   90.00
_cell.angle_gamma   90.00
#
_symmetry.space_group_name_H-M   'P 1'
#
loop_
_entity.id
_entity.type
_entity.pdbx_description
1 polymer ?
#
loop_
_entity_poly.entity_id
_entity_poly.type
_entity_poly.pdbx_seq_one_letter_code
_entity_poly.pdbx_strand_id
1 'polypeptide(L)'
;MSLREKINEDIKKAMQKKNELLLLVLRGVNAAIHNKEIEKRTKLSKNEKDIKKLEELSKLSDEEILEAVSSEAKKRKEAIIEFSALGGSASGGGKEKIDNAINKEKLELEILKKYLPEQMDEGQI
;
A
#
# COMPACT_ATOMS: atom_id res chain seq x y z
N MET A 1 -0.02 -5.87 -19.09
CA MET A 1 0.51 -4.71 -18.33
C MET A 1 0.83 -5.22 -16.94
N SER A 2 2.07 -5.06 -16.48
CA SER A 2 2.50 -5.51 -15.14
C SER A 2 1.78 -4.73 -14.05
N LEU A 3 1.79 -5.26 -12.82
CA LEU A 3 1.17 -4.60 -11.67
C LEU A 3 1.83 -3.25 -11.39
N ARG A 4 3.16 -3.16 -11.54
CA ARG A 4 3.92 -1.91 -11.45
C ARG A 4 3.44 -0.87 -12.44
N GLU A 5 3.34 -1.25 -13.71
CA GLU A 5 2.93 -0.33 -14.76
C GLU A 5 1.51 0.17 -14.46
N LYS A 6 0.60 -0.72 -14.05
CA LYS A 6 -0.79 -0.38 -13.72
C LYS A 6 -0.85 0.69 -12.61
N ILE A 7 -0.13 0.47 -11.51
CA ILE A 7 -0.04 1.43 -10.39
C ILE A 7 0.49 2.79 -10.89
N ASN A 8 1.54 2.80 -11.71
CA ASN A 8 2.12 4.03 -12.22
C ASN A 8 1.19 4.79 -13.18
N GLU A 9 0.45 4.08 -14.04
CA GLU A 9 -0.59 4.69 -14.86
C GLU A 9 -1.72 5.28 -14.02
N ASP A 10 -2.18 4.56 -13.00
CA ASP A 10 -3.27 5.01 -12.16
C ASP A 10 -2.86 6.19 -11.26
N ILE A 11 -1.59 6.29 -10.85
CA ILE A 11 -1.02 7.51 -10.25
C ILE A 11 -1.14 8.70 -11.21
N LYS A 12 -0.73 8.54 -12.47
CA LYS A 12 -0.84 9.60 -13.48
C LYS A 12 -2.29 10.03 -13.70
N LYS A 13 -3.21 9.06 -13.83
CA LYS A 13 -4.65 9.32 -13.95
C LYS A 13 -5.21 10.01 -12.72
N ALA A 14 -4.79 9.63 -11.52
CA ALA A 14 -5.22 10.24 -10.27
C ALA A 14 -4.76 11.71 -10.18
N MET A 15 -3.55 12.03 -10.63
CA MET A 15 -3.05 13.41 -10.72
C MET A 15 -3.88 14.25 -11.70
N GLN A 16 -4.17 13.71 -12.90
CA GLN A 16 -4.97 14.41 -13.91
C GLN A 16 -6.40 14.65 -13.43
N LYS A 17 -7.01 13.66 -12.77
CA LYS A 17 -8.38 13.73 -12.25
C LYS A 17 -8.49 14.45 -10.91
N LYS A 18 -7.37 14.92 -10.33
CA LYS A 18 -7.30 15.50 -8.98
C LYS A 18 -7.94 14.60 -7.91
N ASN A 19 -7.82 13.28 -8.07
CA ASN A 19 -8.31 12.33 -7.07
C ASN A 19 -7.26 12.21 -5.97
N GLU A 20 -7.33 13.08 -4.97
CA GLU A 20 -6.34 13.19 -3.90
C GLU A 20 -6.20 11.91 -3.08
N LEU A 21 -7.31 11.24 -2.77
CA LEU A 21 -7.29 10.00 -2.00
C LEU A 21 -6.59 8.86 -2.76
N LEU A 22 -7.00 8.62 -4.02
CA LEU A 22 -6.35 7.63 -4.88
C LEU A 22 -4.87 7.93 -5.06
N LEU A 23 -4.53 9.19 -5.28
CA LEU A 23 -3.16 9.63 -5.45
C LEU A 23 -2.31 9.37 -4.19
N LEU A 24 -2.84 9.68 -3.01
CA LEU A 24 -2.18 9.46 -1.73
C LEU A 24 -1.90 7.97 -1.51
N VAL A 25 -2.93 7.14 -1.69
CA VAL A 25 -2.83 5.68 -1.51
C VAL A 25 -1.78 5.09 -2.44
N LEU A 26 -1.87 5.39 -3.75
CA LEU A 26 -0.96 4.80 -4.73
C LEU A 26 0.48 5.30 -4.58
N ARG A 27 0.69 6.55 -4.14
CA ARG A 27 2.03 7.03 -3.78
C ARG A 27 2.59 6.30 -2.57
N GLY A 28 1.76 6.00 -1.58
CA GLY A 28 2.13 5.17 -0.43
C GLY A 28 2.58 3.77 -0.86
N VAL A 29 1.80 3.11 -1.71
CA VAL A 29 2.16 1.81 -2.30
C VAL A 29 3.48 1.90 -3.07
N ASN A 30 3.65 2.93 -3.91
CA ASN A 30 4.88 3.09 -4.68
C ASN A 30 6.11 3.33 -3.79
N ALA A 31 5.95 4.05 -2.68
CA ALA A 31 7.01 4.20 -1.69
C ALA A 31 7.34 2.86 -0.99
N ALA A 32 6.33 2.05 -0.66
CA ALA A 32 6.55 0.73 -0.08
C ALA A 32 7.30 -0.21 -1.04
N ILE A 33 6.97 -0.16 -2.34
CA ILE A 33 7.69 -0.88 -3.40
C ILE A 33 9.15 -0.44 -3.43
N HIS A 34 9.43 0.86 -3.52
CA HIS A 34 10.80 1.37 -3.56
C HIS A 34 11.60 1.04 -2.30
N ASN A 35 10.98 1.07 -1.13
CA ASN A 35 11.64 0.67 0.11
C ASN A 35 12.06 -0.80 0.07
N LYS A 36 11.18 -1.70 -0.37
CA LYS A 36 11.50 -3.12 -0.57
C LYS A 36 12.63 -3.33 -1.60
N GLU A 37 12.65 -2.57 -2.70
CA GLU A 37 13.76 -2.61 -3.67
C GLU A 37 15.09 -2.21 -3.03
N ILE A 38 15.09 -1.14 -2.23
CA ILE A 38 16.29 -0.67 -1.52
C ILE A 38 16.76 -1.72 -0.51
N GLU A 39 15.85 -2.36 0.22
CA GLU A 39 16.18 -3.45 1.15
C GLU A 39 16.80 -4.64 0.41
N LYS A 40 16.21 -5.06 -0.70
CA LYS A 40 16.72 -6.16 -1.55
C LYS A 40 18.11 -5.80 -2.09
N ARG A 41 18.28 -4.59 -2.60
CA ARG A 41 19.57 -4.07 -3.09
C ARG A 41 20.64 -4.08 -2.00
N THR A 42 20.31 -3.62 -0.80
CA THR A 42 21.22 -3.60 0.37
C THR A 42 21.63 -5.00 0.80
N LYS A 43 20.75 -6.00 0.68
CA LYS A 43 21.08 -7.40 0.95
C LYS A 43 22.00 -7.97 -0.13
N LEU A 44 21.72 -7.70 -1.40
CA LEU A 44 22.49 -8.18 -2.54
C LEU A 44 23.88 -7.53 -2.63
N SER A 45 24.04 -6.28 -2.20
CA SER A 45 25.32 -5.56 -2.23
C SER A 45 26.43 -6.18 -1.37
N LYS A 46 26.08 -7.15 -0.52
CA LYS A 46 27.04 -7.95 0.24
C LYS A 46 27.81 -8.95 -0.64
N ASN A 47 27.17 -9.42 -1.71
CA ASN A 47 27.69 -10.49 -2.58
C ASN A 47 27.93 -10.02 -4.02
N GLU A 48 27.21 -9.00 -4.49
CA GLU A 48 27.36 -8.41 -5.82
C GLU A 48 27.76 -6.92 -5.68
N LYS A 49 28.79 -6.49 -6.41
CA LYS A 49 29.31 -5.10 -6.36
C LYS A 49 29.02 -4.33 -7.64
N ASP A 50 28.60 -5.02 -8.70
CA ASP A 50 28.22 -4.39 -9.95
C ASP A 50 26.88 -3.65 -9.79
N ILE A 51 26.93 -2.32 -9.96
CA ILE A 51 25.77 -1.43 -9.77
C ILE A 51 24.63 -1.77 -10.73
N LYS A 52 24.94 -2.13 -11.99
CA LYS A 52 23.92 -2.44 -12.99
C LYS A 52 23.21 -3.75 -12.67
N LYS A 53 23.97 -4.77 -12.24
CA LYS A 53 23.38 -6.04 -11.78
C LYS A 53 22.56 -5.87 -10.52
N LEU A 54 23.02 -5.04 -9.57
CA LEU A 54 22.25 -4.74 -8.37
C LEU A 54 20.91 -4.06 -8.69
N GLU A 55 20.88 -3.13 -9.64
CA GLU A 55 19.64 -2.49 -10.08
C GLU A 55 18.67 -3.49 -10.69
N GLU A 56 19.15 -4.35 -11.60
CA GLU A 56 18.32 -5.39 -12.24
C GLU A 56 17.77 -6.41 -11.23
N LEU A 57 18.63 -6.92 -10.33
CA LEU A 57 18.27 -7.94 -9.35
C LEU A 57 17.41 -7.41 -8.19
N SER A 58 17.48 -6.12 -7.91
CA SER A 58 16.69 -5.48 -6.84
C SER A 58 15.29 -5.08 -7.27
N LYS A 59 15.00 -5.07 -8.58
CA LYS A 59 13.63 -4.89 -9.08
C LYS A 59 12.73 -5.98 -8.47
N LEU A 60 11.56 -5.54 -8.02
CA LEU A 60 10.54 -6.46 -7.51
C LEU A 60 9.80 -7.13 -8.66
N SER A 61 9.52 -8.42 -8.52
CA SER A 61 8.56 -9.13 -9.37
C SER A 61 7.13 -8.66 -9.08
N ASP A 62 6.18 -9.02 -9.96
CA ASP A 62 4.77 -8.72 -9.75
C ASP A 62 4.24 -9.37 -8.44
N GLU A 63 4.76 -10.53 -8.04
CA GLU A 63 4.42 -11.19 -6.78
C GLU A 63 4.93 -10.40 -5.57
N GLU A 64 6.17 -9.92 -5.59
CA GLU A 64 6.74 -9.11 -4.50
C GLU A 64 6.02 -7.75 -4.36
N ILE A 65 5.57 -7.19 -5.48
CA ILE A 65 4.73 -5.98 -5.52
C ILE A 65 3.35 -6.29 -4.95
N LEU A 66 2.75 -7.42 -5.32
CA LEU A 66 1.47 -7.85 -4.77
C LEU A 66 1.56 -7.99 -3.24
N GLU A 67 2.62 -8.59 -2.72
CA GLU A 67 2.86 -8.65 -1.28
C GLU A 67 2.96 -7.26 -0.63
N ALA A 68 3.55 -6.27 -1.33
CA ALA A 68 3.62 -4.90 -0.83
C ALA A 68 2.21 -4.28 -0.74
N VAL A 69 1.39 -4.46 -1.77
CA VAL A 69 -0.02 -4.02 -1.79
C VAL A 69 -0.81 -4.71 -0.68
N SER A 70 -0.65 -6.04 -0.52
CA SER A 70 -1.32 -6.82 0.53
C SER A 70 -0.93 -6.35 1.92
N SER A 71 0.36 -6.05 2.14
CA SER A 71 0.85 -5.53 3.41
C SER A 71 0.22 -4.17 3.73
N GLU A 72 0.11 -3.28 2.75
CA GLU A 72 -0.57 -2.00 2.93
C GLU A 72 -2.07 -2.19 3.23
N ALA A 73 -2.76 -3.07 2.50
CA ALA A 73 -4.16 -3.36 2.74
C ALA A 73 -4.39 -3.92 4.16
N LYS A 74 -3.49 -4.80 4.63
CA LYS A 74 -3.53 -5.34 5.98
C LYS A 74 -3.39 -4.24 7.04
N LYS A 75 -2.44 -3.30 6.88
CA LYS A 75 -2.30 -2.16 7.80
C LYS A 75 -3.58 -1.34 7.92
N ARG A 76 -4.31 -1.14 6.81
CA ARG A 76 -5.61 -0.44 6.82
C ARG A 76 -6.68 -1.22 7.56
N LYS A 77 -6.76 -2.54 7.36
CA LYS A 77 -7.65 -3.42 8.13
C LYS A 77 -7.36 -3.34 9.64
N GLU A 78 -6.09 -3.42 10.02
CA GLU A 78 -5.65 -3.33 11.43
C GLU A 78 -5.98 -1.96 12.04
N ALA A 79 -5.70 -0.87 11.32
CA ALA A 79 -6.04 0.49 11.75
C ALA A 79 -7.55 0.69 11.94
N ILE A 80 -8.39 0.14 11.04
CA ILE A 80 -9.85 0.18 11.19
C ILE A 80 -10.28 -0.50 12.49
N ILE A 81 -9.72 -1.68 12.80
CA ILE A 81 -10.04 -2.42 14.02
C ILE A 81 -9.62 -1.61 15.25
N GLU A 82 -8.40 -1.07 15.25
CA GLU A 82 -7.88 -0.26 16.35
C GLU A 82 -8.72 1.00 16.59
N PHE A 83 -9.02 1.77 15.55
CA PHE A 83 -9.89 2.95 15.66
C PHE A 83 -11.30 2.59 16.12
N SER A 84 -11.86 1.48 15.64
CA SER A 84 -13.20 1.03 16.06
C SER A 84 -13.22 0.68 17.56
N ALA A 85 -12.17 0.03 18.06
CA ALA A 85 -12.03 -0.28 19.49
C ALA A 85 -11.95 1.00 20.35
N LEU A 86 -11.23 2.03 19.87
CA LEU A 86 -11.14 3.33 20.55
C LEU A 86 -12.46 4.11 20.51
N GLY A 87 -13.22 4.00 19.41
CA GLY A 87 -14.49 4.70 19.21
C GLY A 87 -15.61 4.27 20.16
N GLY A 88 -15.58 3.02 20.65
CA GLY A 88 -16.57 2.51 21.60
C GLY A 88 -16.62 3.26 22.94
N SER A 89 -15.53 3.93 23.31
CA SER A 89 -15.41 4.66 24.58
C SER A 89 -15.45 6.19 24.40
N ALA A 90 -15.48 6.69 23.16
CA ALA A 90 -15.40 8.11 22.87
C ALA A 90 -16.80 8.76 22.77
N SER A 91 -16.90 10.03 23.14
CA SER A 91 -18.11 10.85 23.00
C SER A 91 -17.79 12.25 22.45
N GLY A 92 -18.80 12.94 21.91
CA GLY A 92 -18.65 14.27 21.33
C GLY A 92 -17.62 14.33 20.19
N GLY A 93 -16.87 15.43 20.09
CA GLY A 93 -15.91 15.66 19.01
C GLY A 93 -14.74 14.66 18.94
N GLY A 94 -14.52 13.84 19.98
CA GLY A 94 -13.58 12.72 19.94
C GLY A 94 -14.10 11.56 19.10
N LYS A 95 -15.40 11.26 19.21
CA LYS A 95 -16.06 10.20 18.44
C LYS A 95 -16.10 10.51 16.94
N GLU A 96 -16.46 11.74 16.59
CA GLU A 96 -16.52 12.17 15.18
C GLU A 96 -15.15 12.07 14.47
N LYS A 97 -14.07 12.41 15.17
CA LYS A 97 -12.70 12.24 14.64
C LYS A 97 -12.35 10.78 14.38
N ILE A 98 -12.74 9.88 15.28
CA ILE A 98 -12.51 8.44 15.15
C ILE A 98 -13.33 7.87 13.99
N ASP A 99 -14.61 8.22 13.89
CA ASP A 99 -15.49 7.78 12.79
C ASP A 99 -14.96 8.26 11.42
N ASN A 100 -14.48 9.50 11.35
CA ASN A 100 -13.82 10.03 10.15
C ASN A 100 -12.54 9.28 9.80
N ALA A 101 -11.71 8.93 10.79
CA ALA A 101 -10.51 8.13 10.58
C ALA A 101 -10.86 6.73 10.04
N ILE A 102 -11.84 6.05 10.65
CA ILE A 102 -12.33 4.74 10.19
C ILE A 102 -12.83 4.82 8.74
N ASN A 103 -13.63 5.83 8.42
CA ASN A 103 -14.15 6.01 7.07
C ASN A 103 -13.03 6.25 6.05
N LYS A 104 -12.02 7.04 6.41
CA LYS A 104 -10.84 7.25 5.57
C LYS A 104 -10.11 5.93 5.33
N GLU A 105 -9.77 5.18 6.37
CA GLU A 105 -9.06 3.89 6.24
C GLU A 105 -9.85 2.88 5.40
N LYS A 106 -11.19 2.84 5.53
CA LYS A 106 -12.06 2.00 4.69
C LYS A 106 -11.97 2.38 3.21
N LEU A 107 -12.05 3.66 2.89
CA LEU A 107 -11.94 4.12 1.49
C LEU A 107 -10.56 3.81 0.90
N GLU A 108 -9.49 3.95 1.70
CA GLU A 108 -8.13 3.58 1.28
C GLU A 108 -7.99 2.07 1.05
N LEU A 109 -8.58 1.24 1.92
CA LEU A 109 -8.63 -0.20 1.75
C LEU A 109 -9.34 -0.60 0.46
N GLU A 110 -10.51 -0.02 0.17
CA GLU A 110 -11.27 -0.29 -1.06
C GLU A 110 -10.50 0.08 -2.33
N ILE A 111 -9.61 1.08 -2.26
CA ILE A 111 -8.69 1.39 -3.35
C ILE A 111 -7.66 0.28 -3.53
N LEU A 112 -7.02 -0.16 -2.44
CA LEU A 112 -5.98 -1.20 -2.47
C LEU A 112 -6.51 -2.54 -2.97
N LYS A 113 -7.74 -2.92 -2.60
CA LYS A 113 -8.40 -4.14 -3.06
C LYS A 113 -8.49 -4.27 -4.58
N LYS A 114 -8.54 -3.16 -5.32
CA LYS A 114 -8.55 -3.16 -6.81
C LYS A 114 -7.24 -3.64 -7.45
N TYR A 115 -6.20 -3.77 -6.64
CA TYR A 115 -4.87 -4.23 -7.03
C TYR A 115 -4.52 -5.59 -6.41
N LEU A 116 -5.44 -6.18 -5.65
CA LEU A 116 -5.31 -7.51 -5.06
C LEU A 116 -6.18 -8.52 -5.83
N PRO A 117 -5.79 -9.80 -5.91
CA PRO A 117 -6.67 -10.85 -6.39
C PRO A 117 -7.82 -11.08 -5.40
N GLU A 118 -8.98 -11.51 -5.90
CA GLU A 118 -10.18 -11.77 -5.09
C GLU A 118 -9.92 -12.70 -3.90
N GLN A 119 -8.98 -13.64 -4.02
CA GLN A 119 -8.65 -14.60 -2.96
C GLN A 119 -7.89 -14.00 -1.77
N MET A 120 -7.41 -12.76 -1.86
CA MET A 120 -6.72 -12.06 -0.77
C MET A 120 -7.65 -11.14 0.05
N ASP A 121 -8.93 -11.03 -0.32
CA ASP A 121 -9.87 -10.15 0.40
C ASP A 121 -10.25 -10.72 1.77
N GLU A 122 -10.27 -12.05 1.89
CA GLU A 122 -10.67 -12.78 3.09
C GLU A 122 -9.48 -13.55 3.67
N GLY A 123 -8.95 -13.00 4.77
CA GLY A 123 -8.07 -13.66 5.75
C GLY A 123 -7.24 -14.86 5.28
N GLN A 124 -5.99 -14.62 4.88
CA GLN A 124 -4.92 -15.59 5.09
C GLN A 124 -3.66 -14.88 5.59
N ILE A 125 -3.44 -14.99 6.89
CA ILE A 125 -2.13 -15.26 7.48
C ILE A 125 -2.22 -16.71 7.95
#